data_AF-A0A7D5P0M9-F1
#
_entry.id   AF-A0A7D5P0M9-F1
#
_cell.length_a   1.000
_cell.length_b   1.000
_cell.length_c   1.000
_cell.angle_alpha   90.00
_cell.angle_beta   90.00
_cell.angle_gamma   90.00
#
_symmetry.space_group_name_H-M   'P 1'
#
loop_
_entity.id
_entity.type
_entity.pdbx_description
1 polymer ?
#
loop_
_entity_poly.entity_id
_entity_poly.type
_entity_poly.pdbx_seq_one_letter_code
_entity_poly.pdbx_strand_id
1 'polypeptide(L)'
;MSADSLDLYETQRRTLTVLVNEYQQRDSPVNSTVLAERMDRTPGTIRNKMPQLESLGLVEGVAGPTGGYEPTEKAFQVLNRDPDTEREPVTVAHDFERVDATVESVSFTNVNHPTDCRAWVEFQTAMPSLEVGDPVAIGPTARAGLVVAGEVHTTNDTGNRISLTISRMEAPVTDE
;
A
#
# COMPACT_ATOMS: atom_id res chain seq x y z
N MET A 1 -16.08 -23.23 13.32
CA MET A 1 -16.72 -21.97 12.88
C MET A 1 -15.72 -21.32 11.96
N SER A 2 -15.99 -21.32 10.65
CA SER A 2 -15.03 -20.87 9.64
C SER A 2 -14.79 -19.37 9.78
N ALA A 3 -13.53 -18.94 9.68
CA ALA A 3 -13.08 -17.54 9.81
C ALA A 3 -13.52 -16.64 8.62
N ASP A 4 -14.61 -17.00 7.94
CA ASP A 4 -14.84 -16.66 6.53
C ASP A 4 -15.76 -15.45 6.31
N SER A 5 -16.09 -14.70 7.37
CA SER A 5 -16.80 -13.42 7.22
C SER A 5 -16.63 -12.52 8.44
N LEU A 6 -15.39 -12.15 8.74
CA LEU A 6 -15.15 -11.03 9.65
C LEU A 6 -15.42 -9.73 8.88
N ASP A 7 -16.63 -9.19 9.06
CA ASP A 7 -16.99 -7.87 8.54
C ASP A 7 -16.25 -6.79 9.36
N LEU A 8 -15.11 -6.37 8.83
CA LEU A 8 -14.35 -5.26 9.36
C LEU A 8 -14.97 -3.94 8.90
N TYR A 9 -15.11 -2.99 9.82
CA TYR A 9 -15.38 -1.61 9.43
C TYR A 9 -14.27 -1.11 8.51
N GLU A 10 -14.58 -0.24 7.54
CA GLU A 10 -13.59 0.26 6.56
C GLU A 10 -12.31 0.79 7.21
N THR A 11 -12.46 1.48 8.35
CA THR A 11 -11.31 2.02 9.08
C THR A 11 -10.45 0.92 9.70
N GLN A 12 -11.05 -0.16 10.22
CA GLN A 12 -10.31 -1.31 10.77
C GLN A 12 -9.58 -2.05 9.66
N ARG A 13 -10.28 -2.31 8.55
CA ARG A 13 -9.68 -2.96 7.38
C ARG A 13 -8.50 -2.17 6.86
N ARG A 14 -8.64 -0.84 6.77
CA ARG A 14 -7.55 0.05 6.35
C ARG A 14 -6.36 0.02 7.32
N THR A 15 -6.59 0.09 8.63
CA THR A 15 -5.49 -0.03 9.62
C THR A 15 -4.78 -1.37 9.52
N LEU A 16 -5.54 -2.47 9.41
CA LEU A 16 -5.00 -3.82 9.31
C LEU A 16 -4.19 -4.01 8.02
N THR A 17 -4.67 -3.50 6.88
CA THR A 17 -3.94 -3.55 5.61
C THR A 17 -2.60 -2.83 5.71
N VAL A 18 -2.58 -1.60 6.25
CA VAL A 18 -1.33 -0.84 6.41
C VAL A 18 -0.35 -1.55 7.34
N LEU A 19 -0.84 -2.14 8.43
CA LEU A 19 0.00 -2.92 9.34
C LEU A 19 0.61 -4.13 8.65
N VAL A 20 -0.19 -4.90 7.91
CA VAL A 20 0.29 -6.08 7.17
C VAL A 20 1.35 -5.70 6.13
N ASN A 21 1.14 -4.62 5.38
CA ASN A 21 2.13 -4.09 4.42
C ASN A 21 3.47 -3.80 5.11
N GLU A 22 3.44 -2.97 6.15
CA GLU A 22 4.64 -2.51 6.85
C GLU A 22 5.38 -3.66 7.54
N TYR A 23 4.64 -4.63 8.09
CA TYR A 23 5.24 -5.81 8.70
C TYR A 23 5.94 -6.68 7.66
N GLN A 24 5.32 -6.95 6.50
CA GLN A 24 5.95 -7.75 5.44
C GLN A 24 7.21 -7.11 4.85
N GLN A 25 7.28 -5.78 4.79
CA GLN A 25 8.48 -5.08 4.32
C GLN A 25 9.64 -5.12 5.31
N ARG A 26 9.34 -5.15 6.62
CA ARG A 26 10.33 -4.91 7.69
C ARG A 26 10.66 -6.15 8.52
N ASP A 27 9.84 -7.19 8.41
CA ASP A 27 9.89 -8.44 9.17
C ASP A 27 10.09 -8.21 10.69
N SER A 28 9.38 -7.20 11.22
CA SER A 28 9.52 -6.72 12.60
C SER A 28 8.29 -5.90 13.05
N PRO A 29 8.03 -5.78 14.36
CA PRO A 29 6.88 -5.04 14.88
C PRO A 29 6.81 -3.60 14.36
N VAL A 30 5.61 -3.16 13.99
CA VAL A 30 5.40 -1.85 13.38
C VAL A 30 4.96 -0.84 14.43
N ASN A 31 5.73 0.24 14.61
CA ASN A 31 5.40 1.26 15.60
C ASN A 31 4.14 2.04 15.20
N SER A 32 3.35 2.44 16.20
CA SER A 32 2.24 3.39 16.07
C SER A 32 2.58 4.67 15.29
N THR A 33 3.82 5.15 15.33
CA THR A 33 4.27 6.34 14.59
C THR A 33 4.33 6.08 13.09
N VAL A 34 4.89 4.94 12.66
CA VAL A 34 4.96 4.54 11.25
C VAL A 34 3.56 4.36 10.68
N LEU A 35 2.69 3.66 11.41
CA LEU A 35 1.29 3.48 11.00
C LEU A 35 0.54 4.82 10.91
N ALA A 36 0.83 5.75 11.83
CA ALA A 36 0.22 7.07 11.85
C ALA A 36 0.60 7.89 10.61
N GLU A 37 1.87 7.88 10.20
CA GLU A 37 2.34 8.53 8.97
C GLU A 37 1.65 7.95 7.73
N ARG A 38 1.63 6.61 7.59
CA ARG A 38 1.00 5.93 6.44
C ARG A 38 -0.50 6.19 6.32
N MET A 39 -1.16 6.33 7.46
CA MET A 39 -2.60 6.54 7.54
C MET A 39 -3.03 8.01 7.56
N ASP A 40 -2.09 8.97 7.55
CA ASP A 40 -2.35 10.41 7.75
C ASP A 40 -3.16 10.67 9.03
N ARG A 41 -2.66 10.13 10.15
CA ARG A 41 -3.28 10.18 11.48
C ARG A 41 -2.24 10.46 12.56
N THR A 42 -2.70 10.60 13.81
CA THR A 42 -1.81 10.74 14.96
C THR A 42 -1.50 9.38 15.58
N PRO A 43 -0.31 9.17 16.18
CA PRO A 43 0.02 7.92 16.87
C PRO A 43 -0.98 7.55 17.97
N GLY A 44 -1.52 8.55 18.67
CA GLY A 44 -2.60 8.34 19.65
C GLY A 44 -3.87 7.76 19.02
N THR A 45 -4.25 8.22 17.83
CA THR A 45 -5.40 7.67 17.09
C THR A 45 -5.17 6.21 16.71
N ILE A 46 -3.97 5.84 16.28
CA ILE A 46 -3.62 4.45 15.96
C ILE A 46 -3.72 3.58 17.21
N ARG A 47 -3.09 3.98 18.32
CA ARG A 47 -3.14 3.24 19.59
C ARG A 47 -4.57 3.04 20.08
N ASN A 48 -5.46 4.01 19.90
CA ASN A 48 -6.87 3.89 20.28
C ASN A 48 -7.66 2.87 19.43
N LYS A 49 -7.18 2.53 18.22
CA LYS A 49 -7.84 1.55 17.32
C LYS A 49 -7.34 0.12 17.54
N MET A 50 -6.11 -0.05 18.02
CA MET A 50 -5.47 -1.36 18.15
C MET A 50 -6.14 -2.32 19.13
N PRO A 51 -6.62 -1.91 20.32
CA PRO A 51 -7.33 -2.80 21.23
C PRO A 51 -8.52 -3.53 20.60
N GLN A 52 -9.18 -2.89 19.63
CA GLN A 52 -10.29 -3.51 18.91
C GLN A 52 -9.80 -4.54 17.88
N LEU A 53 -8.65 -4.32 17.24
CA LEU A 53 -8.05 -5.31 16.34
C LEU A 53 -7.45 -6.50 17.12
N GLU A 54 -6.87 -6.23 18.28
CA GLU A 54 -6.39 -7.24 19.24
C GLU A 54 -7.54 -8.12 19.74
N SER A 55 -8.69 -7.54 20.11
CA SER A 55 -9.85 -8.32 20.57
C SER A 55 -10.46 -9.22 19.48
N LEU A 56 -10.27 -8.86 18.21
CA LEU A 56 -10.63 -9.70 17.07
C LEU A 56 -9.58 -10.77 16.76
N GLY A 57 -8.45 -10.76 17.46
CA GLY A 57 -7.31 -11.66 17.26
C GLY A 57 -6.58 -11.41 15.95
N LEU A 58 -6.60 -10.17 15.46
CA LEU A 58 -5.98 -9.77 14.17
C LEU A 58 -4.59 -9.16 14.39
N VAL A 59 -4.30 -8.67 15.60
CA VAL A 59 -3.06 -7.96 15.91
C VAL A 59 -2.58 -8.37 17.29
N GLU A 60 -1.27 -8.40 17.47
CA GLU A 60 -0.61 -8.56 18.76
C GLU A 60 0.26 -7.33 19.06
N GLY A 61 0.21 -6.88 20.32
CA GLY A 61 1.02 -5.77 20.81
C GLY A 61 2.37 -6.25 21.35
N VAL A 62 3.46 -5.73 20.81
CA VAL A 62 4.82 -6.04 21.27
C VAL A 62 5.34 -4.89 22.11
N ALA A 63 5.73 -5.18 23.36
CA ALA A 63 6.26 -4.18 24.28
C ALA A 63 7.76 -3.95 24.06
N GLY A 64 8.23 -2.73 24.35
CA GLY A 64 9.66 -2.37 24.33
C GLY A 64 9.97 -1.12 23.50
N PRO A 65 11.25 -0.68 23.48
CA PRO A 65 11.67 0.51 22.73
C PRO A 65 11.51 0.35 21.21
N THR A 66 11.62 -0.88 20.70
CA THR A 66 11.33 -1.26 19.31
C THR A 66 9.96 -1.94 19.16
N GLY A 67 9.12 -1.85 20.20
CA GLY A 67 7.79 -2.44 20.23
C GLY A 67 6.82 -1.74 19.29
N GLY A 68 5.66 -2.36 19.12
CA GLY A 68 4.67 -1.95 18.14
C GLY A 68 3.55 -2.98 18.03
N TYR A 69 3.11 -3.20 16.81
CA TYR A 69 2.05 -4.13 16.48
C TYR A 69 2.52 -5.14 15.44
N GLU A 70 2.08 -6.38 15.60
CA GLU A 70 2.32 -7.45 14.64
C GLU A 70 0.98 -8.03 14.16
N PRO A 71 0.81 -8.26 12.85
CA PRO A 71 -0.37 -8.94 12.34
C PRO A 71 -0.31 -10.44 12.66
N THR A 72 -1.44 -11.02 13.09
CA THR A 72 -1.55 -12.47 13.25
C THR A 72 -1.80 -13.16 11.91
N GLU A 73 -1.63 -14.49 11.84
CA GLU A 73 -2.03 -15.29 10.66
C GLU A 73 -3.48 -15.02 10.23
N LYS A 74 -4.37 -14.78 11.21
CA LYS A 74 -5.77 -14.46 10.96
C LYS A 74 -5.93 -13.13 10.22
N ALA A 75 -5.07 -12.15 10.44
CA ALA A 75 -5.10 -10.89 9.69
C ALA A 75 -4.83 -11.10 8.20
N PHE A 76 -3.84 -11.93 7.88
CA PHE A 76 -3.52 -12.29 6.50
C PHE A 76 -4.71 -12.97 5.81
N GLN A 77 -5.30 -13.96 6.48
CA GLN A 77 -6.50 -14.66 5.98
C GLN A 77 -7.68 -13.71 5.74
N VAL A 78 -8.00 -12.83 6.70
CA VAL A 78 -9.13 -11.88 6.59
C VAL A 78 -8.91 -10.84 5.47
N LEU A 79 -7.67 -10.51 5.15
CA LEU A 79 -7.33 -9.65 4.03
C LEU A 79 -7.27 -10.39 2.69
N ASN A 80 -7.54 -11.71 2.66
CA ASN A 80 -7.28 -12.58 1.51
C ASN A 80 -5.86 -12.41 0.96
N ARG A 81 -4.91 -12.21 1.87
CA ARG A 81 -3.49 -12.12 1.57
C ARG A 81 -2.87 -13.41 2.03
N ASP A 82 -2.52 -14.25 1.08
CA ASP A 82 -1.63 -15.35 1.36
C ASP A 82 -0.20 -14.78 1.46
N PRO A 83 0.48 -14.95 2.61
CA PRO A 83 1.85 -14.48 2.79
C PRO A 83 2.83 -15.14 1.81
N ASP A 84 2.47 -16.31 1.25
CA ASP A 84 3.25 -17.06 0.28
C ASP A 84 2.85 -16.76 -1.18
N THR A 85 1.86 -15.89 -1.43
CA THR A 85 1.51 -15.48 -2.79
C THR A 85 2.60 -14.60 -3.38
N GLU A 86 3.29 -15.13 -4.40
CA GLU A 86 4.19 -14.38 -5.26
C GLU A 86 3.44 -13.18 -5.86
N ARG A 87 3.95 -11.99 -5.59
CA ARG A 87 3.41 -10.74 -6.13
C ARG A 87 4.12 -10.46 -7.44
N GLU A 88 3.38 -10.46 -8.54
CA GLU A 88 3.95 -10.17 -9.84
C GLU A 88 4.51 -8.74 -9.87
N PRO A 89 5.75 -8.55 -10.33
CA PRO A 89 6.30 -7.22 -10.52
C PRO A 89 5.45 -6.49 -11.55
N VAL A 90 5.21 -5.21 -11.30
CA VAL A 90 4.57 -4.31 -12.24
C VAL A 90 5.66 -3.50 -12.92
N THR A 91 5.64 -3.45 -14.24
CA THR A 91 6.59 -2.63 -14.97
C THR A 91 6.32 -1.15 -14.67
N VAL A 92 7.36 -0.47 -14.21
CA VAL A 92 7.43 0.98 -14.08
C VAL A 92 8.33 1.50 -15.18
N ALA A 93 7.80 2.36 -16.05
CA ALA A 93 8.62 3.04 -17.04
C ALA A 93 8.93 4.47 -16.56
N HIS A 94 10.20 4.83 -16.47
CA HIS A 94 10.70 6.20 -16.25
C HIS A 94 11.95 6.41 -17.13
N ASP A 95 12.17 7.61 -17.68
CA ASP A 95 13.34 7.92 -18.54
C ASP A 95 13.63 6.92 -19.68
N PHE A 96 12.59 6.35 -20.29
CA PHE A 96 12.69 5.29 -21.32
C PHE A 96 13.25 3.95 -20.83
N GLU A 97 13.53 3.80 -19.53
CA GLU A 97 13.92 2.55 -18.90
C GLU A 97 12.70 1.89 -18.25
N ARG A 98 12.53 0.60 -18.53
CA ARG A 98 11.53 -0.24 -17.86
C ARG A 98 12.20 -0.90 -16.67
N VAL A 99 11.68 -0.61 -15.48
CA VAL A 99 12.10 -1.21 -14.23
C VAL A 99 10.97 -2.09 -13.73
N ASP A 100 11.27 -3.37 -13.51
CA ASP A 100 10.33 -4.27 -12.86
C ASP A 100 10.31 -3.95 -11.36
N ALA A 101 9.17 -3.44 -10.88
CA ALA A 101 9.00 -3.04 -9.50
C ALA A 101 7.74 -3.66 -8.92
N THR A 102 7.84 -4.23 -7.72
CA THR A 102 6.66 -4.81 -7.08
C THR A 102 5.82 -3.70 -6.44
N VAL A 103 4.75 -3.33 -7.13
CA VAL A 103 3.76 -2.35 -6.65
C VAL A 103 2.88 -3.04 -5.61
N GLU A 104 2.85 -2.49 -4.40
CA GLU A 104 2.03 -2.99 -3.31
C GLU A 104 0.61 -2.42 -3.36
N SER A 105 0.46 -1.14 -3.69
CA SER A 105 -0.85 -0.53 -3.82
C SER A 105 -0.85 0.68 -4.76
N VAL A 106 -2.00 0.90 -5.40
CA VAL A 106 -2.33 2.12 -6.13
C VAL A 106 -3.64 2.67 -5.55
N SER A 107 -3.60 3.86 -4.97
CA SER A 107 -4.72 4.51 -4.31
C SER A 107 -5.05 5.83 -5.00
N PHE A 108 -6.17 5.86 -5.73
CA PHE A 108 -6.64 7.09 -6.36
C PHE A 108 -7.24 8.06 -5.34
N THR A 109 -6.89 9.32 -5.49
CA THR A 109 -7.35 10.46 -4.70
C THR A 109 -7.84 11.54 -5.67
N ASN A 110 -8.85 12.31 -5.26
CA ASN A 110 -9.36 13.42 -6.07
C ASN A 110 -9.90 13.03 -7.46
N VAL A 111 -10.43 11.80 -7.62
CA VAL A 111 -10.97 11.27 -8.90
C VAL A 111 -12.17 12.05 -9.45
N ASN A 112 -12.83 12.85 -8.61
CA ASN A 112 -13.96 13.68 -8.98
C ASN A 112 -13.54 15.01 -9.63
N HIS A 113 -12.26 15.39 -9.52
CA HIS A 113 -11.76 16.60 -10.13
C HIS A 113 -11.42 16.33 -11.61
N PRO A 114 -12.01 17.09 -12.56
CA PRO A 114 -11.93 16.77 -13.99
C PRO A 114 -10.51 16.87 -14.58
N THR A 115 -9.58 17.55 -13.90
CA THR A 115 -8.22 17.81 -14.39
C THR A 115 -7.12 17.55 -13.36
N ASP A 116 -7.46 17.11 -12.14
CA ASP A 116 -6.46 16.91 -11.06
C ASP A 116 -6.72 15.58 -10.33
N CYS A 117 -6.83 14.52 -11.13
CA CYS A 117 -6.87 13.17 -10.60
C CYS A 117 -5.46 12.80 -10.10
N ARG A 118 -5.34 12.39 -8.84
CA ARG A 118 -4.06 12.04 -8.21
C ARG A 118 -4.07 10.59 -7.78
N ALA A 119 -2.92 9.95 -7.73
CA ALA A 119 -2.80 8.62 -7.15
C ALA A 119 -1.57 8.50 -6.27
N TRP A 120 -1.69 7.77 -5.18
CA TRP A 120 -0.56 7.30 -4.40
C TRP A 120 -0.18 5.90 -4.85
N VAL A 121 1.10 5.68 -5.06
CA VAL A 121 1.68 4.39 -5.40
C VAL A 121 2.68 4.04 -4.33
N GLU A 122 2.55 2.84 -3.77
CA GLU A 122 3.49 2.28 -2.81
C GLU A 122 4.20 1.08 -3.41
N PHE A 123 5.53 1.07 -3.31
CA PHE A 123 6.41 0.00 -3.76
C PHE A 123 6.90 -0.81 -2.56
N GLN A 124 7.13 -2.10 -2.75
CA GLN A 124 7.73 -2.94 -1.70
C GLN A 124 9.18 -2.59 -1.42
N THR A 125 9.90 -2.14 -2.45
CA THR A 125 11.31 -1.75 -2.35
C THR A 125 11.46 -0.33 -2.86
N ALA A 126 12.38 0.41 -2.24
CA ALA A 126 12.72 1.76 -2.68
C ALA A 126 13.15 1.75 -4.15
N MET A 127 12.57 2.67 -4.92
CA MET A 127 12.91 2.91 -6.32
C MET A 127 14.00 3.98 -6.36
N PRO A 128 15.23 3.66 -6.81
CA PRO A 128 16.38 4.57 -6.70
C PRO A 128 16.36 5.77 -7.65
N SER A 129 15.33 5.92 -8.50
CA SER A 129 15.41 6.77 -9.70
C SER A 129 14.17 7.63 -10.01
N LEU A 130 13.22 7.77 -9.07
CA LEU A 130 12.00 8.56 -9.32
C LEU A 130 12.10 9.95 -8.70
N GLU A 131 12.16 10.97 -9.54
CA GLU A 131 12.19 12.38 -9.19
C GLU A 131 10.86 13.08 -9.50
N VAL A 132 10.65 14.25 -8.90
CA VAL A 132 9.45 15.07 -9.16
C VAL A 132 9.51 15.64 -10.58
N GLY A 133 8.45 15.42 -11.34
CA GLY A 133 8.33 15.78 -12.75
C GLY A 133 8.50 14.59 -13.70
N ASP A 134 8.94 13.44 -13.20
CA ASP A 134 9.21 12.29 -14.07
C ASP A 134 7.92 11.69 -14.63
N PRO A 135 7.86 11.40 -15.94
CA PRO A 135 6.77 10.63 -16.52
C PRO A 135 6.88 9.18 -16.07
N VAL A 136 5.79 8.66 -15.51
CA VAL A 136 5.71 7.31 -14.97
C VAL A 136 4.49 6.58 -15.51
N ALA A 137 4.68 5.35 -15.98
CA ALA A 137 3.60 4.42 -16.29
C ALA A 137 3.72 3.17 -15.42
N ILE A 138 2.60 2.74 -14.83
CA ILE A 138 2.49 1.61 -13.92
C ILE A 138 1.43 0.66 -14.45
N GLY A 139 1.83 -0.57 -14.74
CA GLY A 139 0.95 -1.63 -15.22
C GLY A 139 1.60 -2.44 -16.34
N PRO A 140 0.87 -3.38 -16.94
CA PRO A 140 -0.51 -3.76 -16.61
C PRO A 140 -0.59 -4.48 -15.26
N THR A 141 -1.66 -4.26 -14.49
CA THR A 141 -1.90 -5.08 -13.28
C THR A 141 -2.41 -6.47 -13.65
N ALA A 142 -1.93 -7.50 -12.95
CA ALA A 142 -2.15 -8.92 -13.25
C ALA A 142 -3.62 -9.31 -13.53
N ARG A 143 -4.58 -8.78 -12.75
CA ARG A 143 -5.99 -9.18 -12.84
C ARG A 143 -6.82 -8.36 -13.82
N ALA A 144 -6.57 -7.05 -13.89
CA ALA A 144 -7.45 -6.12 -14.60
C ALA A 144 -6.81 -5.55 -15.88
N GLY A 145 -5.52 -5.79 -16.11
CA GLY A 145 -4.77 -5.15 -17.19
C GLY A 145 -4.76 -3.63 -17.05
N LEU A 146 -4.87 -3.11 -15.82
CA LEU A 146 -4.90 -1.67 -15.57
C LEU A 146 -3.51 -1.08 -15.77
N VAL A 147 -3.42 -0.05 -16.61
CA VAL A 147 -2.27 0.83 -16.74
C VAL A 147 -2.65 2.22 -16.25
N VAL A 148 -1.80 2.78 -15.41
CA VAL A 148 -1.90 4.15 -14.87
C VAL A 148 -0.67 4.90 -15.32
N ALA A 149 -0.86 6.00 -16.06
CA ALA A 149 0.20 6.87 -16.52
C ALA A 149 0.00 8.30 -16.01
N GLY A 150 1.11 8.95 -15.65
CA GLY A 150 1.11 10.26 -15.04
C GLY A 150 2.51 10.82 -14.86
N GLU A 151 2.59 11.91 -14.11
CA GLU A 151 3.86 12.54 -13.72
C GLU A 151 4.01 12.51 -12.19
N VAL A 152 5.23 12.28 -11.71
CA VAL A 152 5.52 12.31 -10.27
C VAL A 152 5.31 13.73 -9.74
N HIS A 153 4.33 13.89 -8.85
CA HIS A 153 4.08 15.14 -8.14
C HIS A 153 4.93 15.26 -6.87
N THR A 154 5.14 14.15 -6.17
CA THR A 154 5.87 14.10 -4.90
C THR A 154 6.40 12.70 -4.66
N THR A 155 7.57 12.60 -4.04
CA THR A 155 8.16 11.36 -3.54
C THR A 155 8.41 11.49 -2.03
N ASN A 156 8.69 10.37 -1.36
CA ASN A 156 9.14 10.37 0.03
C ASN A 156 10.65 10.10 0.13
N ASP A 157 11.23 10.43 1.29
CA ASP A 157 12.67 10.28 1.53
C ASP A 157 13.17 8.83 1.39
N THR A 158 12.27 7.84 1.58
CA THR A 158 12.60 6.41 1.46
C THR A 158 12.44 5.87 0.04
N GLY A 159 11.97 6.66 -0.92
CA GLY A 159 11.80 6.26 -2.33
C GLY A 159 10.82 5.10 -2.58
N ASN A 160 10.04 4.70 -1.57
CA ASN A 160 9.09 3.59 -1.69
C ASN A 160 7.64 4.05 -1.84
N ARG A 161 7.40 5.38 -1.93
CA ARG A 161 6.07 5.93 -2.17
C ARG A 161 6.13 7.20 -3.00
N ILE A 162 5.29 7.26 -4.01
CA ILE A 162 5.15 8.43 -4.89
C ILE A 162 3.68 8.85 -5.03
N SER A 163 3.45 10.14 -5.20
CA SER A 163 2.17 10.68 -5.68
C SER A 163 2.32 10.99 -7.15
N LEU A 164 1.37 10.54 -7.96
CA LEU A 164 1.26 10.82 -9.38
C LEU A 164 0.13 11.82 -9.64
N THR A 165 0.35 12.75 -10.56
CA THR A 165 -0.72 13.46 -11.27
C THR A 165 -1.09 12.62 -12.48
N ILE A 166 -2.32 12.10 -12.52
CA ILE A 166 -2.75 11.13 -13.52
C ILE A 166 -3.09 11.82 -14.84
N SER A 167 -2.42 11.41 -15.91
CA SER A 167 -2.69 11.87 -17.27
C SER A 167 -3.49 10.85 -18.08
N ARG A 168 -3.35 9.55 -17.79
CA ARG A 168 -4.08 8.47 -18.47
C ARG A 168 -4.33 7.29 -17.54
N MET A 169 -5.51 6.68 -17.65
CA MET A 169 -5.84 5.39 -17.05
C MET A 169 -6.54 4.54 -18.09
N GLU A 170 -6.12 3.29 -18.23
CA GLU A 170 -6.67 2.39 -19.23
C GLU A 170 -6.75 0.97 -18.67
N ALA A 171 -7.90 0.32 -18.86
CA ALA A 171 -8.11 -1.07 -18.47
C ALA A 171 -9.28 -1.68 -19.28
N PRO A 172 -9.14 -2.92 -19.80
CA PRO A 172 -7.89 -3.66 -19.91
C PRO A 172 -7.02 -3.08 -21.02
N VAL A 173 -5.71 -2.98 -20.81
CA VAL A 173 -4.76 -2.82 -21.91
C VAL A 173 -4.53 -4.20 -22.51
N THR A 174 -4.95 -4.38 -23.75
CA THR A 174 -4.66 -5.57 -24.54
C THR A 174 -3.42 -5.32 -25.39
N ASP A 175 -2.45 -6.23 -25.35
CA ASP A 175 -1.40 -6.28 -26.36
C ASP A 175 -2.05 -6.64 -27.71
N GLU A 176 -2.06 -5.71 -28.66
CA GLU A 176 -2.35 -6.03 -30.08
C GLU A 176 -1.14 -6.64 -30.77
#